data_AF-A0A178EWS2-F1
#
_entry.id   AF-A0A178EWS2-F1
#
_cell.length_a   1.000
_cell.length_b   1.000
_cell.length_c   1.000
_cell.angle_alpha   90.00
_cell.angle_beta   90.00
_cell.angle_gamma   90.00
#
_symmetry.space_group_name_H-M   'P 1'
#
loop_
_entity.id
_entity.type
_entity.pdbx_description
1 polymer ?
#
loop_
_entity_poly.entity_id
_entity_poly.type
_entity_poly.pdbx_seq_one_letter_code
_entity_poly.pdbx_strand_id
1 'polypeptide(L)'
;MFRPTQCMQARLRLTTKQVGPGYYKGNRTGSMGRFGRKKGTYIIEWEKVRTYVVPEGLADFKLSPFVTKRMEPTRTLYTKTIDHGHKEATYPRAYTGKDFLKEWSEENELEVDELRLRQEEIDAEQQSVETETTKDEKQ
;
A
#
# COMPACT_ATOMS: atom_id res chain seq x y z
N MET A 1 -7.38 22.47 39.20
CA MET A 1 -6.45 22.18 38.08
C MET A 1 -5.05 22.58 38.52
N PHE A 2 -4.12 21.64 38.60
CA PHE A 2 -2.74 21.89 39.03
C PHE A 2 -2.01 22.75 37.99
N ARG A 3 -1.46 23.90 38.40
CA ARG A 3 -0.59 24.74 37.57
C ARG A 3 0.84 24.60 38.07
N PRO A 4 1.80 24.24 37.20
CA PRO A 4 3.23 24.28 37.50
C PRO A 4 3.68 25.59 38.15
N THR A 5 4.72 25.52 38.98
CA THR A 5 5.45 26.71 39.41
C THR A 5 6.10 27.40 38.21
N GLN A 6 6.29 28.72 38.30
CA GLN A 6 6.82 29.54 37.20
C GLN A 6 8.19 29.05 36.70
N CYS A 7 9.06 28.61 37.62
CA CYS A 7 10.36 28.04 37.29
C CYS A 7 10.26 26.73 36.49
N MET A 8 9.26 25.89 36.77
CA MET A 8 9.01 24.67 36.00
C MET A 8 8.37 24.99 34.65
N GLN A 9 7.44 25.94 34.59
CA GLN A 9 6.76 26.34 33.36
C GLN A 9 7.72 26.87 32.29
N ALA A 10 8.79 27.58 32.68
CA ALA A 10 9.83 28.07 31.78
C ALA A 10 10.65 26.96 31.09
N ARG A 11 10.68 25.75 31.67
CA ARG A 11 11.42 24.60 31.12
C ARG A 11 10.55 23.69 30.26
N LEU A 12 9.23 23.81 30.39
CA LEU A 12 8.28 23.00 29.63
C LEU A 12 8.12 23.56 28.21
N ARG A 13 7.86 22.67 27.25
CA ARG A 13 7.66 23.05 25.85
C ARG A 13 6.41 23.93 25.72
N LEU A 14 6.54 25.04 24.99
CA LEU A 14 5.44 25.95 24.75
C LEU A 14 4.28 25.29 23.97
N THR A 15 3.08 25.61 24.40
CA THR A 15 1.79 25.24 23.82
C THR A 15 1.02 26.51 23.47
N THR A 16 -0.03 26.37 22.67
CA THR A 16 -0.85 27.50 22.19
C THR A 16 -1.53 28.30 23.31
N LYS A 17 -1.65 27.75 24.53
CA LYS A 17 -2.36 28.36 25.66
C LYS A 17 -1.45 28.99 26.71
N GLN A 18 -0.14 28.95 26.49
CA GLN A 18 0.86 29.45 27.44
C GLN A 18 1.42 30.83 27.07
N VAL A 19 1.21 31.30 25.84
CA VAL A 19 1.82 32.54 25.30
C VAL A 19 0.73 33.45 24.74
N GLY A 20 1.01 34.75 24.73
CA GLY A 20 0.12 35.79 24.20
C GLY A 20 0.03 35.85 22.67
N PRO A 21 -0.45 36.97 22.11
CA PRO A 21 -0.68 37.12 20.67
C PRO A 21 0.60 36.96 19.85
N GLY A 22 0.49 36.33 18.67
CA GLY A 22 1.61 36.10 17.74
C GLY A 22 2.20 34.70 17.78
N TYR A 23 1.99 33.92 18.85
CA TYR A 23 2.41 32.52 18.90
C TYR A 23 1.35 31.59 18.30
N TYR A 24 1.59 31.12 17.08
CA TYR A 24 0.76 30.09 16.44
C TYR A 24 1.50 28.74 16.40
N LYS A 25 0.83 27.67 16.83
CA LYS A 25 1.33 26.30 16.76
C LYS A 25 0.23 25.39 16.24
N GLY A 26 0.48 24.75 15.09
CA GLY A 26 -0.50 23.89 14.42
C GLY A 26 -0.67 22.52 15.09
N ASN A 27 -1.79 21.85 14.77
CA ASN A 27 -2.16 20.53 15.30
C ASN A 27 -2.03 19.40 14.25
N ARG A 28 -1.12 19.56 13.28
CA ARG A 28 -0.89 18.59 12.18
C ARG A 28 -2.14 18.26 11.35
N THR A 29 -3.04 19.23 11.19
CA THR A 29 -4.22 19.08 10.31
C THR A 29 -3.84 18.97 8.83
N GLY A 30 -2.61 19.36 8.46
CA GLY A 30 -2.16 19.45 7.06
C GLY A 30 -2.57 20.77 6.40
N SER A 31 -1.94 21.11 5.28
CA SER A 31 -2.30 22.30 4.49
C SER A 31 -3.38 21.93 3.47
N MET A 32 -4.57 22.53 3.59
CA MET A 32 -5.70 22.30 2.68
C MET A 32 -5.73 23.27 1.49
N GLY A 33 -4.64 23.98 1.28
CA GLY A 33 -4.55 25.03 0.27
C GLY A 33 -3.41 25.98 0.56
N ARG A 34 -3.63 27.26 0.30
CA ARG A 34 -2.60 28.31 0.40
C ARG A 34 -3.17 29.64 0.87
N PHE A 35 -2.32 30.45 1.48
CA PHE A 35 -2.65 31.86 1.75
C PHE A 35 -2.69 32.64 0.43
N GLY A 36 -3.74 33.44 0.25
CA GLY A 36 -3.93 34.27 -0.95
C GLY A 36 -2.97 35.47 -0.98
N ARG A 37 -2.90 36.14 -2.14
CA ARG A 37 -2.09 37.37 -2.32
C ARG A 37 -2.57 38.52 -1.42
N LYS A 38 -3.85 38.55 -1.07
CA LYS A 38 -4.43 39.50 -0.12
C LYS A 38 -4.26 38.97 1.31
N LYS A 39 -3.88 39.86 2.23
CA LYS A 39 -3.70 39.52 3.65
C LYS A 39 -5.00 38.96 4.24
N GLY A 40 -4.88 37.89 5.01
CA GLY A 40 -6.01 37.27 5.72
C GLY A 40 -6.91 36.36 4.88
N THR A 41 -6.64 36.17 3.58
CA THR A 41 -7.39 35.23 2.75
C THR A 41 -6.70 33.87 2.72
N TYR A 42 -7.45 32.77 2.91
CA TYR A 42 -6.99 31.41 2.69
C TYR A 42 -7.82 30.78 1.57
N ILE A 43 -7.16 30.27 0.53
CA ILE A 43 -7.80 29.65 -0.64
C ILE A 43 -7.65 28.14 -0.48
N ILE A 44 -8.78 27.43 -0.51
CA ILE A 44 -8.83 25.96 -0.40
C ILE A 44 -8.49 25.34 -1.76
N GLU A 45 -7.57 24.39 -1.77
CA GLU A 45 -7.23 23.58 -2.93
C GLU A 45 -7.86 22.19 -2.73
N TRP A 46 -8.95 21.92 -3.44
CA TRP A 46 -9.77 20.70 -3.23
C TRP A 46 -9.00 19.39 -3.48
N GLU A 47 -7.95 19.42 -4.29
CA GLU A 47 -7.04 18.28 -4.50
C GLU A 47 -6.33 17.83 -3.21
N LYS A 48 -6.07 18.76 -2.27
CA LYS A 48 -5.41 18.45 -0.98
C LYS A 48 -6.39 18.06 0.11
N VAL A 49 -7.69 18.23 -0.14
CA VAL A 49 -8.73 17.93 0.84
C VAL A 49 -8.93 16.42 0.88
N ARG A 50 -8.66 15.82 2.04
CA ARG A 50 -8.83 14.38 2.24
C ARG A 50 -10.32 14.01 2.23
N THR A 51 -10.67 13.01 1.45
CA THR A 51 -11.99 12.37 1.45
C THR A 51 -11.88 10.96 2.01
N TYR A 52 -12.95 10.49 2.65
CA TYR A 52 -13.07 9.10 3.10
C TYR A 52 -14.16 8.44 2.27
N VAL A 53 -13.75 7.62 1.29
CA VAL A 53 -14.67 7.00 0.34
C VAL A 53 -15.38 5.83 1.03
N VAL A 54 -16.70 5.90 1.08
CA VAL A 54 -17.56 4.84 1.61
C VAL A 54 -17.98 3.94 0.45
N PRO A 55 -17.74 2.61 0.51
CA PRO A 55 -18.18 1.69 -0.53
C PRO A 55 -19.71 1.67 -0.67
N GLU A 56 -20.18 1.44 -1.89
CA GLU A 56 -21.61 1.25 -2.17
C GLU A 56 -22.12 -0.08 -1.58
N GLY A 57 -23.38 -0.13 -1.13
CA GLY A 57 -23.99 -1.36 -0.60
C GLY A 57 -23.48 -1.81 0.77
N LEU A 58 -22.78 -0.95 1.52
CA LEU A 58 -22.22 -1.31 2.84
C LEU A 58 -23.28 -1.76 3.86
N ALA A 59 -24.51 -1.23 3.76
CA ALA A 59 -25.61 -1.59 4.65
C ALA A 59 -26.10 -3.03 4.46
N ASP A 60 -26.01 -3.55 3.23
CA ASP A 60 -26.46 -4.91 2.88
C ASP A 60 -25.31 -5.93 2.92
N PHE A 61 -24.11 -5.48 3.26
CA PHE A 61 -22.92 -6.32 3.27
C PHE A 61 -22.92 -7.29 4.46
N LYS A 62 -22.71 -8.58 4.15
CA LYS A 62 -22.85 -9.66 5.14
C LYS A 62 -21.67 -9.78 6.12
N LEU A 63 -20.49 -9.26 5.77
CA LEU A 63 -19.33 -9.39 6.64
C LEU A 63 -19.45 -8.44 7.83
N SER A 64 -19.29 -9.01 9.03
CA SER A 64 -19.33 -8.29 10.29
C SER A 64 -17.92 -8.19 10.89
N PRO A 65 -17.68 -7.27 11.84
CA PRO A 65 -16.38 -7.15 12.51
C PRO A 65 -16.02 -8.35 13.41
N PHE A 66 -16.96 -9.28 13.63
CA PHE A 66 -16.75 -10.46 14.46
C PHE A 66 -17.03 -11.75 13.68
N VAL A 67 -16.30 -12.81 14.04
CA VAL A 67 -16.49 -14.17 13.53
C VAL A 67 -17.03 -15.06 14.65
N THR A 68 -17.81 -16.08 14.30
CA THR A 68 -18.33 -17.04 15.27
C THR A 68 -17.20 -17.87 15.90
N LYS A 69 -17.26 -18.08 17.22
CA LYS A 69 -16.30 -18.93 17.95
C LYS A 69 -16.41 -20.42 17.61
N ARG A 70 -17.50 -20.84 16.95
CA ARG A 70 -17.68 -22.22 16.49
C ARG A 70 -16.74 -22.57 15.33
N MET A 71 -16.27 -21.56 14.61
CA MET A 71 -15.28 -21.74 13.55
C MET A 71 -13.89 -21.59 14.16
N GLU A 72 -13.07 -22.63 14.04
CA GLU A 72 -11.67 -22.54 14.43
C GLU A 72 -10.90 -21.64 13.45
N PRO A 73 -9.88 -20.90 13.91
CA PRO A 73 -9.05 -20.08 13.03
C PRO A 73 -8.37 -20.92 11.94
N THR A 74 -8.64 -20.59 10.68
CA THR A 74 -8.02 -21.28 9.53
C THR A 74 -6.51 -21.04 9.48
N ARG A 75 -5.72 -22.10 9.39
CA ARG A 75 -4.26 -22.03 9.26
C ARG A 75 -3.86 -21.69 7.82
N THR A 76 -2.71 -21.05 7.65
CA THR A 76 -2.18 -20.69 6.35
C THR A 76 -1.75 -21.92 5.55
N LEU A 77 -2.03 -21.93 4.24
CA LEU A 77 -1.56 -22.99 3.32
C LEU A 77 -0.06 -22.86 3.01
N TYR A 78 0.48 -21.64 3.06
CA TYR A 78 1.88 -21.37 2.76
C TYR A 78 2.74 -21.76 3.96
N THR A 79 3.36 -22.93 3.88
CA THR A 79 4.29 -23.43 4.90
C THR A 79 5.63 -23.81 4.30
N LYS A 80 6.69 -23.69 5.09
CA LYS A 80 8.03 -24.18 4.76
C LYS A 80 8.46 -25.20 5.79
N THR A 81 8.92 -26.35 5.34
CA THR A 81 9.62 -27.34 6.15
C THR A 81 11.07 -26.90 6.31
N ILE A 82 11.56 -26.93 7.55
CA ILE A 82 12.95 -26.64 7.89
C ILE A 82 13.51 -27.79 8.71
N ASP A 83 14.58 -28.38 8.21
CA ASP A 83 15.26 -29.51 8.84
C ASP A 83 16.18 -29.02 9.94
N HIS A 84 15.90 -29.39 11.18
CA HIS A 84 16.74 -29.05 12.33
C HIS A 84 17.65 -30.22 12.73
N GLY A 85 18.13 -30.99 11.74
CA GLY A 85 19.01 -32.16 11.90
C GLY A 85 18.29 -33.40 12.47
N HIS A 86 17.71 -33.31 13.66
CA HIS A 86 17.06 -34.43 14.34
C HIS A 86 15.52 -34.43 14.23
N LYS A 87 14.92 -33.32 13.77
CA LYS A 87 13.46 -33.18 13.54
C LYS A 87 13.18 -32.20 12.41
N GLU A 88 12.20 -32.53 11.59
CA GLU A 88 11.60 -31.61 10.63
C GLU A 88 10.52 -30.79 11.34
N ALA A 89 10.53 -29.47 11.14
CA ALA A 89 9.52 -28.58 11.69
C ALA A 89 8.91 -27.73 10.56
N THR A 90 7.58 -27.65 10.57
CA THR A 90 6.80 -26.91 9.58
C THR A 90 6.44 -25.53 10.14
N TYR A 91 6.85 -24.48 9.44
CA TYR A 91 6.59 -23.10 9.82
C TYR A 91 5.72 -22.40 8.78
N PRO A 92 4.83 -21.47 9.19
CA PRO A 92 4.13 -20.61 8.25
C PRO A 92 5.14 -19.73 7.49
N ARG A 93 4.93 -19.60 6.19
CA ARG A 93 5.72 -18.75 5.29
C ARG A 93 4.82 -17.63 4.77
N ALA A 94 5.39 -16.45 4.52
CA ALA A 94 4.67 -15.37 3.87
C ALA A 94 4.28 -15.72 2.43
N TYR A 95 3.17 -15.14 1.97
CA TYR A 95 2.76 -15.17 0.57
C TYR A 95 3.78 -14.42 -0.29
N THR A 96 4.21 -15.01 -1.39
CA THR A 96 5.22 -14.40 -2.28
C THR A 96 4.70 -14.18 -3.68
N GLY A 97 5.39 -13.33 -4.46
CA GLY A 97 5.00 -13.03 -5.84
C GLY A 97 4.91 -14.26 -6.74
N LYS A 98 5.70 -15.32 -6.50
CA LYS A 98 5.57 -16.58 -7.26
C LYS A 98 4.28 -17.33 -6.94
N ASP A 99 3.85 -17.29 -5.68
CA ASP A 99 2.58 -17.90 -5.27
C ASP A 99 1.41 -17.16 -5.92
N PHE A 100 1.48 -15.83 -5.97
CA PHE A 100 0.53 -14.99 -6.68
C PHE A 100 0.49 -15.28 -8.18
N LEU A 101 1.65 -15.32 -8.85
CA LEU A 101 1.69 -15.59 -10.29
C LEU A 101 1.08 -16.96 -10.62
N LYS A 102 1.32 -17.97 -9.78
CA LYS A 102 0.70 -19.28 -9.93
C LYS A 102 -0.82 -19.20 -9.80
N GLU A 103 -1.33 -18.63 -8.71
CA GLU A 103 -2.76 -18.47 -8.45
C GLU A 103 -3.45 -17.66 -9.55
N TRP A 104 -2.86 -16.52 -9.93
CA TRP A 104 -3.35 -15.69 -11.02
C TRP A 104 -3.40 -16.45 -12.35
N SER A 105 -2.36 -17.23 -12.67
CA SER A 105 -2.33 -18.00 -13.91
C SER A 105 -3.36 -19.14 -13.96
N GLU A 106 -3.74 -19.66 -12.79
CA GLU A 106 -4.76 -20.71 -12.65
C GLU A 106 -6.18 -20.12 -12.73
N GLU A 107 -6.38 -18.89 -12.24
CA GLU A 107 -7.70 -18.23 -12.28
C GLU A 107 -8.00 -17.51 -13.60
N ASN A 108 -6.96 -17.08 -14.34
CA ASN A 108 -7.10 -16.23 -15.53
C ASN A 108 -6.52 -16.89 -16.79
N GLU A 109 -6.95 -18.14 -17.09
CA GLU A 109 -6.44 -18.94 -18.22
C GLU A 109 -6.48 -18.18 -19.57
N LEU A 110 -7.57 -17.45 -19.84
CA LEU A 110 -7.74 -16.72 -21.10
C LEU A 110 -6.68 -15.62 -21.31
N GLU A 111 -6.35 -14.87 -20.26
CA GLU A 111 -5.32 -13.83 -20.32
C GLU A 111 -3.93 -14.44 -20.46
N VAL A 112 -3.68 -15.59 -19.80
CA VAL A 112 -2.41 -16.32 -19.90
C VAL A 112 -2.19 -16.85 -21.31
N ASP A 113 -3.21 -17.41 -21.95
CA ASP A 113 -3.12 -17.92 -23.31
C ASP A 113 -2.87 -16.79 -24.32
N GLU A 114 -3.54 -15.64 -24.16
CA GLU A 114 -3.29 -14.45 -24.98
C GLU A 114 -1.83 -13.97 -24.84
N LEU A 115 -1.32 -13.91 -23.61
CA LEU A 115 0.07 -13.52 -23.36
C LEU A 115 1.07 -14.53 -23.92
N ARG A 116 0.75 -15.84 -23.89
CA ARG A 116 1.60 -16.89 -24.48
C ARG A 116 1.70 -16.71 -25.99
N LEU A 117 0.56 -16.54 -26.67
CA LEU A 117 0.53 -16.30 -28.12
C LEU A 117 1.31 -15.04 -28.49
N ARG A 118 1.11 -13.95 -27.74
CA ARG A 118 1.85 -12.70 -27.96
C ARG A 118 3.37 -12.86 -27.76
N GLN A 119 3.79 -13.68 -26.80
CA GLN A 119 5.21 -13.97 -26.61
C GLN A 119 5.78 -14.78 -27.79
N GLU A 120 5.03 -15.79 -28.26
CA GLU A 120 5.41 -16.57 -29.44
C GLU A 120 5.55 -15.70 -30.70
N GLU A 121 4.65 -14.73 -30.89
CA GLU A 121 4.75 -13.74 -31.99
C GLU A 121 6.03 -12.90 -31.88
N ILE A 122 6.32 -12.35 -30.69
CA ILE A 122 7.53 -11.54 -30.45
C ILE A 122 8.80 -12.37 -30.66
N ASP A 123 8.84 -13.60 -30.17
CA ASP A 123 9.97 -14.50 -30.32
C ASP A 123 10.20 -14.86 -31.80
N ALA A 124 9.13 -15.05 -32.57
CA ALA A 124 9.20 -15.28 -34.02
C ALA A 124 9.71 -14.04 -34.77
N GLU A 125 9.27 -12.83 -34.39
CA GLU A 125 9.78 -11.57 -34.96
C GLU A 125 11.27 -11.39 -34.69
N GLN A 126 11.73 -11.61 -33.45
CA GLN A 126 13.15 -11.52 -33.08
C GLN A 126 14.02 -12.50 -33.86
N GLN A 127 13.57 -13.76 -34.00
CA GLN A 127 14.27 -14.76 -34.81
C GLN A 127 14.39 -14.34 -36.27
N SER A 128 13.33 -13.77 -36.86
CA SER A 128 13.37 -13.30 -38.25
C SER A 128 14.41 -12.19 -38.45
N VAL A 129 14.46 -11.21 -37.54
CA VAL A 129 15.43 -10.11 -37.55
C VAL A 129 16.86 -10.62 -37.39
N GLU A 130 17.11 -11.53 -36.44
CA GLU A 130 18.45 -12.13 -36.25
C GLU A 130 18.90 -12.90 -37.50
N THR A 131 17.98 -13.62 -38.15
CA THR A 131 18.31 -14.40 -39.37
C THR A 131 18.66 -13.49 -40.56
N GLU A 132 18.05 -12.31 -40.64
CA GLU A 132 18.38 -11.29 -41.65
C GLU A 132 19.73 -10.63 -41.37
N THR A 133 20.01 -10.22 -40.13
CA THR A 133 21.30 -9.60 -39.76
C THR A 133 22.49 -10.55 -39.96
N THR A 134 22.33 -11.85 -39.68
CA THR A 134 23.43 -12.82 -39.85
C THR A 134 23.73 -13.13 -41.33
N LYS A 135 22.79 -12.86 -42.25
CA LYS A 135 23.00 -13.03 -43.70
C LYS A 135 23.72 -11.83 -44.31
N ASP A 136 23.45 -10.62 -43.82
CA ASP A 136 24.11 -9.40 -44.27
C ASP A 136 25.57 -9.29 -43.80
N GLU A 137 25.94 -9.86 -42.64
CA GLU A 137 27.35 -9.91 -42.18
C GLU A 137 28.24 -10.90 -42.95
N LYS A 138 27.67 -11.76 -43.81
CA LYS A 138 28.40 -12.78 -44.59
C LYS A 138 28.56 -12.44 -46.08
N GLN A 139 28.15 -11.24 -46.51
CA GLN A 139 28.44 -10.70 -47.85
C GLN A 139 29.56 -9.65 -47.79
#